data_AF-A0A920FN86-F1
#
_entry.id   AF-A0A920FN86-F1
#
_cell.length_a   1.000
_cell.length_b   1.000
_cell.length_c   1.000
_cell.angle_alpha   90.00
_cell.angle_beta   90.00
_cell.angle_gamma   90.00
#
_symmetry.space_group_name_H-M   'P 1'
#
loop_
_entity.id
_entity.type
_entity.pdbx_description
1 polymer ?
#
loop_
_entity_poly.entity_id
_entity_poly.type
_entity_poly.pdbx_seq_one_letter_code
_entity_poly.pdbx_strand_id
1 'polypeptide(L)'
;MIIDALQYNNWSEKIFNQLREGGVTAVHVTITYHEDFRETVENIIAWNRRFEQFPDLIRPAGSAEEVQAAASENRTAIIFGCQNCSPIEDDIGLVEILHGLGIRFMQLSYNNQSLLATGCYENEDPGITRMGKQVIGEMNRVGMVVDMSHSAERSTLEAIEISERPIAITHANPSFWHPALRNKSEQVLKELSQKRGDARILNVSSPSQRQIGMHPGKFL
;
A
#
# COMPACT_ATOMS: atom_id res chain seq x y z
N MET A 1 20.48 2.76 -2.74
CA MET A 1 19.12 2.68 -3.31
C MET A 1 18.17 3.27 -2.29
N ILE A 2 17.35 4.25 -2.67
CA ILE A 2 16.35 4.87 -1.80
C ILE A 2 14.98 4.45 -2.32
N ILE A 3 14.17 3.82 -1.47
CA ILE A 3 12.81 3.42 -1.80
C ILE A 3 11.85 4.14 -0.86
N ASP A 4 10.93 4.90 -1.43
CA ASP A 4 9.83 5.48 -0.68
C ASP A 4 8.65 4.49 -0.67
N ALA A 5 8.28 4.04 0.53
CA ALA A 5 7.31 2.98 0.71
C ALA A 5 5.86 3.44 0.58
N LEU A 6 5.55 4.74 0.48
CA LEU A 6 4.20 5.20 0.12
C LEU A 6 4.17 6.68 -0.26
N GLN A 7 3.62 6.99 -1.43
CA GLN A 7 3.32 8.35 -1.86
C GLN A 7 1.94 8.47 -2.49
N TYR A 8 1.22 9.52 -2.10
CA TYR A 8 -0.04 9.95 -2.71
C TYR A 8 0.05 11.43 -3.06
N ASN A 9 0.34 11.72 -4.33
CA ASN A 9 0.63 13.06 -4.83
C ASN A 9 -0.20 13.38 -6.07
N ASN A 10 -0.33 14.66 -6.38
CA ASN A 10 -0.77 15.10 -7.70
C ASN A 10 0.39 14.97 -8.71
N TRP A 11 0.61 13.75 -9.19
CA TRP A 11 1.76 13.36 -10.03
C TRP A 11 1.90 14.21 -11.28
N SER A 12 3.09 14.80 -11.44
CA SER A 12 3.46 15.69 -12.55
C SER A 12 4.95 15.59 -12.84
N GLU A 13 5.37 16.10 -14.00
CA GLU A 13 6.79 16.17 -14.38
C GLU A 13 7.66 16.82 -13.30
N LYS A 14 7.16 17.89 -12.67
CA LYS A 14 7.84 18.57 -11.56
C LYS A 14 8.16 17.60 -10.43
N ILE A 15 7.20 16.77 -10.02
CA ILE A 15 7.39 15.80 -8.93
C ILE A 15 8.38 14.71 -9.36
N PHE A 16 8.32 14.24 -10.60
CA PHE A 16 9.26 13.25 -11.11
C PHE A 16 10.70 13.77 -11.13
N ASN A 17 10.90 15.04 -11.50
CA ASN A 17 12.21 15.70 -11.38
C ASN A 17 12.65 15.84 -9.92
N GLN A 18 11.76 16.19 -8.99
CA GLN A 18 12.09 16.23 -7.56
C GLN A 18 12.50 14.87 -6.99
N LEU A 19 11.81 13.79 -7.39
CA LEU A 19 12.18 12.42 -7.01
C LEU A 19 13.60 12.09 -7.48
N ARG A 20 13.93 12.46 -8.72
CA ARG A 20 15.26 12.28 -9.29
C ARG A 20 16.32 13.10 -8.58
N GLU A 21 16.08 14.39 -8.38
CA GLU A 21 16.98 15.30 -7.66
C GLU A 21 17.25 14.79 -6.23
N GLY A 22 16.22 14.21 -5.59
CA GLY A 22 16.33 13.55 -4.29
C GLY A 22 16.98 12.16 -4.31
N GLY A 23 17.34 11.61 -5.47
CA GLY A 23 17.94 10.29 -5.62
C GLY A 23 17.01 9.12 -5.29
N VAL A 24 15.69 9.34 -5.37
CA VAL A 24 14.68 8.30 -5.09
C VAL A 24 14.69 7.27 -6.22
N THR A 25 15.09 6.04 -5.88
CA THR A 25 15.21 4.94 -6.82
C THR A 25 13.86 4.31 -7.15
N ALA A 26 12.99 4.15 -6.15
CA ALA A 26 11.64 3.64 -6.34
C ALA A 26 10.66 4.34 -5.42
N VAL A 27 9.41 4.42 -5.86
CA VAL A 27 8.30 4.93 -5.06
C VAL A 27 7.08 4.02 -5.22
N HIS A 28 6.54 3.58 -4.09
CA HIS A 28 5.23 2.94 -4.03
C HIS A 28 4.16 4.02 -4.09
N VAL A 29 3.41 4.07 -5.20
CA VAL A 29 2.38 5.08 -5.44
C VAL A 29 1.01 4.50 -5.14
N THR A 30 0.19 5.26 -4.42
CA THR A 30 -1.21 4.94 -4.23
C THR A 30 -1.98 5.21 -5.52
N ILE A 31 -2.64 4.18 -6.03
CA ILE A 31 -3.55 4.28 -7.20
C ILE A 31 -5.00 3.96 -6.85
N THR A 32 -5.26 3.56 -5.60
CA THR A 32 -6.60 3.39 -5.04
C THR A 32 -6.63 3.90 -3.62
N TYR A 33 -7.63 4.72 -3.33
CA TYR A 33 -8.01 5.22 -2.02
C TYR A 33 -9.49 4.91 -1.71
N HIS A 34 -10.40 5.25 -2.62
CA HIS A 34 -11.85 4.96 -2.53
C HIS A 34 -12.43 4.36 -3.80
N GLU A 35 -11.61 4.21 -4.83
CA GLU A 35 -12.00 3.73 -6.14
C GLU A 35 -12.48 2.27 -6.09
N ASP A 36 -13.50 1.96 -6.88
CA ASP A 36 -13.90 0.58 -7.18
C ASP A 36 -12.94 -0.07 -8.21
N PHE A 37 -13.26 -1.27 -8.70
CA PHE A 37 -12.42 -1.94 -9.69
C PHE A 37 -12.27 -1.10 -10.97
N ARG A 38 -13.38 -0.54 -11.47
CA ARG A 38 -13.40 0.18 -12.74
C ARG A 38 -12.62 1.50 -12.64
N GLU A 39 -12.87 2.27 -11.59
CA GLU A 39 -12.16 3.51 -11.31
C GLU A 39 -10.65 3.26 -11.08
N THR A 40 -10.28 2.13 -10.45
CA THR A 40 -8.87 1.73 -10.30
C THR A 40 -8.21 1.43 -11.65
N VAL A 41 -8.92 0.77 -12.57
CA VAL A 41 -8.43 0.56 -13.94
C VAL A 41 -8.24 1.89 -14.68
N GLU A 42 -9.11 2.88 -14.46
CA GLU A 42 -8.94 4.22 -15.03
C GLU A 42 -7.68 4.93 -14.51
N ASN A 43 -7.36 4.75 -13.22
CA ASN A 43 -6.09 5.22 -12.66
C ASN A 43 -4.88 4.52 -13.31
N ILE A 44 -4.96 3.21 -13.58
CA ILE A 44 -3.91 2.47 -14.29
C ILE A 44 -3.74 3.00 -15.72
N ILE A 45 -4.85 3.26 -16.44
CA ILE A 45 -4.81 3.87 -17.79
C ILE A 45 -4.09 5.23 -17.74
N ALA A 46 -4.41 6.05 -16.74
CA ALA A 46 -3.77 7.35 -16.58
C ALA A 46 -2.27 7.23 -16.25
N TRP A 47 -1.85 6.20 -15.50
CA TRP A 47 -0.43 5.93 -15.27
C TRP A 47 0.30 5.42 -16.49
N ASN A 48 -0.30 4.56 -17.30
CA ASN A 48 0.29 4.09 -18.55
C ASN A 48 0.62 5.27 -19.48
N ARG A 49 -0.28 6.24 -19.60
CA ARG A 49 -0.03 7.49 -20.34
C ARG A 49 1.12 8.31 -19.74
N ARG A 50 1.28 8.32 -18.41
CA ARG A 50 2.42 9.01 -17.77
C ARG A 50 3.75 8.33 -18.10
N PHE A 51 3.80 7.00 -18.16
CA PHE A 51 5.01 6.28 -18.59
C PHE A 51 5.38 6.60 -20.03
N GLU A 52 4.39 6.74 -20.92
CA GLU A 52 4.59 7.17 -22.31
C GLU A 52 5.04 8.63 -22.42
N GLN A 53 4.50 9.52 -21.57
CA GLN A 53 4.80 10.95 -21.60
C GLN A 53 6.16 11.28 -20.96
N PHE A 54 6.57 10.52 -19.95
CA PHE A 54 7.80 10.77 -19.18
C PHE A 54 8.72 9.54 -19.16
N PRO A 55 9.04 8.94 -20.34
CA PRO A 55 9.77 7.67 -20.42
C PRO A 55 11.19 7.80 -19.90
N ASP A 56 11.77 9.00 -19.95
CA ASP A 56 13.10 9.29 -19.45
C ASP A 56 13.11 9.51 -17.94
N LEU A 57 11.97 9.73 -17.28
CA LEU A 57 11.87 10.06 -15.85
C LEU A 57 11.48 8.85 -14.99
N ILE A 58 10.49 8.09 -15.45
CA ILE A 58 9.84 7.06 -14.64
C ILE A 58 9.68 5.76 -15.43
N ARG A 59 9.56 4.65 -14.69
CA ARG A 59 9.34 3.31 -15.26
C ARG A 59 8.42 2.49 -14.36
N PRO A 60 7.46 1.70 -14.88
CA PRO A 60 6.74 0.75 -14.05
C PRO A 60 7.68 -0.32 -13.50
N ALA A 61 7.44 -0.77 -12.27
CA ALA A 61 8.15 -1.89 -11.67
C ALA A 61 7.21 -2.74 -10.80
N GLY A 62 7.20 -4.03 -11.07
CA GLY A 62 6.51 -5.05 -10.29
C GLY A 62 7.45 -6.06 -9.62
N SER A 63 8.78 -5.88 -9.73
CA SER A 63 9.81 -6.78 -9.23
C SER A 63 11.07 -6.02 -8.78
N ALA A 64 11.91 -6.68 -7.98
CA ALA A 64 13.19 -6.09 -7.55
C ALA A 64 14.13 -5.86 -8.74
N GLU A 65 14.10 -6.75 -9.73
CA GLU A 65 14.87 -6.66 -10.96
C GLU A 65 14.47 -5.43 -11.77
N GLU A 66 13.17 -5.14 -11.89
CA GLU A 66 12.69 -3.94 -12.57
C GLU A 66 13.04 -2.65 -11.82
N VAL A 67 13.05 -2.69 -10.48
CA VAL A 67 13.55 -1.56 -9.67
C VAL A 67 15.04 -1.32 -9.93
N GLN A 68 15.85 -2.38 -9.98
CA GLN A 68 17.28 -2.29 -10.32
C GLN A 68 17.49 -1.79 -11.75
N ALA A 69 16.68 -2.25 -12.70
CA ALA A 69 16.72 -1.78 -14.09
C ALA A 69 16.44 -0.27 -14.17
N ALA A 70 15.37 0.21 -13.54
CA ALA A 70 15.05 1.64 -13.49
C ALA A 70 16.22 2.45 -12.90
N ALA A 71 16.83 1.96 -11.81
CA ALA A 71 17.99 2.59 -11.18
C ALA A 71 19.18 2.70 -12.15
N SER A 72 19.50 1.63 -12.88
CA SER A 72 20.59 1.61 -13.85
C SER A 72 20.37 2.53 -15.04
N GLU A 73 19.09 2.82 -15.34
CA GLU A 73 18.66 3.71 -16.42
C GLU A 73 18.48 5.17 -15.94
N ASN A 74 18.81 5.48 -14.68
CA ASN A 74 18.59 6.79 -14.05
C ASN A 74 17.12 7.25 -14.06
N ARG A 75 16.20 6.29 -13.91
CA ARG A 75 14.75 6.48 -13.82
C ARG A 75 14.25 6.08 -12.44
N THR A 76 13.18 6.72 -11.98
CA THR A 76 12.51 6.29 -10.75
C THR A 76 11.51 5.18 -11.07
N ALA A 77 11.64 4.05 -10.38
CA ALA A 77 10.69 2.96 -10.47
C ALA A 77 9.37 3.33 -9.78
N ILE A 78 8.25 3.09 -10.45
CA ILE A 78 6.90 3.32 -9.94
C ILE A 78 6.28 1.96 -9.65
N ILE A 79 5.94 1.73 -8.38
CA ILE A 79 5.32 0.50 -7.90
C ILE A 79 3.88 0.82 -7.51
N PHE A 80 2.89 0.12 -8.06
CA PHE A 80 1.49 0.38 -7.74
C PHE A 80 1.06 -0.30 -6.45
N GLY A 81 0.25 0.42 -5.67
CA GLY A 81 -0.53 -0.18 -4.60
C GLY A 81 -1.83 0.54 -4.27
N CYS A 82 -2.65 -0.17 -3.51
CA CYS A 82 -3.98 0.24 -3.11
C CYS A 82 -3.99 0.45 -1.58
N GLN A 83 -4.33 1.66 -1.13
CA GLN A 83 -4.52 1.93 0.30
C GLN A 83 -5.85 1.39 0.83
N ASN A 84 -6.67 0.79 -0.03
CA ASN A 84 -7.96 0.22 0.33
C ASN A 84 -8.19 -1.08 -0.46
N CYS A 85 -9.05 -1.94 0.06
CA CYS A 85 -9.45 -3.19 -0.59
C CYS A 85 -10.69 -3.03 -1.49
N SER A 86 -11.21 -1.81 -1.65
CA SER A 86 -12.37 -1.54 -2.50
C SER A 86 -12.28 -2.07 -3.94
N PRO A 87 -11.10 -2.16 -4.61
CA PRO A 87 -11.05 -2.62 -6.00
C PRO A 87 -11.29 -4.10 -6.19
N ILE A 88 -11.25 -4.91 -5.11
CA ILE A 88 -11.63 -6.33 -5.21
C ILE A 88 -13.12 -6.54 -4.94
N GLU A 89 -13.84 -5.50 -4.52
CA GLU A 89 -15.27 -5.55 -4.21
C GLU A 89 -15.57 -6.76 -3.31
N ASP A 90 -16.50 -7.64 -3.71
CA ASP A 90 -16.81 -8.91 -3.03
C ASP A 90 -16.25 -10.15 -3.76
N ASP A 91 -15.35 -9.97 -4.74
CA ASP A 91 -14.77 -11.05 -5.56
C ASP A 91 -13.27 -11.24 -5.30
N ILE A 92 -12.93 -12.35 -4.65
CA ILE A 92 -11.54 -12.74 -4.34
C ILE A 92 -10.70 -12.88 -5.61
N GLY A 93 -11.29 -13.30 -6.74
CA GLY A 93 -10.58 -13.48 -8.01
C GLY A 93 -10.00 -12.18 -8.57
N LEU A 94 -10.54 -11.02 -8.18
CA LEU A 94 -10.00 -9.73 -8.59
C LEU A 94 -8.62 -9.44 -8.03
N VAL A 95 -8.18 -10.14 -6.97
CA VAL A 95 -6.80 -10.05 -6.47
C VAL A 95 -5.79 -10.47 -7.56
N GLU A 96 -6.05 -11.58 -8.26
CA GLU A 96 -5.19 -12.04 -9.36
C GLU A 96 -5.20 -11.06 -10.53
N ILE A 97 -6.38 -10.52 -10.88
CA ILE A 97 -6.53 -9.55 -11.95
C ILE A 97 -5.75 -8.27 -11.66
N LEU A 98 -5.91 -7.69 -10.47
CA LEU A 98 -5.19 -6.50 -10.03
C LEU A 98 -3.67 -6.74 -10.00
N HIS A 99 -3.23 -7.91 -9.54
CA HIS A 99 -1.82 -8.28 -9.59
C HIS A 99 -1.31 -8.37 -11.04
N GLY A 100 -2.07 -8.98 -11.95
CA GLY A 100 -1.77 -9.03 -13.38
C GLY A 100 -1.68 -7.64 -14.04
N LEU A 101 -2.44 -6.67 -13.51
CA LEU A 101 -2.40 -5.27 -13.93
C LEU A 101 -1.26 -4.45 -13.31
N GLY A 102 -0.37 -5.08 -12.52
CA GLY A 102 0.84 -4.45 -11.99
C GLY A 102 0.75 -3.98 -10.54
N ILE A 103 -0.39 -4.15 -9.86
CA ILE A 103 -0.50 -3.85 -8.42
C ILE A 103 0.31 -4.85 -7.62
N ARG A 104 1.08 -4.35 -6.64
CA ARG A 104 1.94 -5.18 -5.78
C ARG A 104 1.63 -5.07 -4.30
N PHE A 105 0.95 -4.00 -3.88
CA PHE A 105 0.55 -3.79 -2.49
C PHE A 105 -0.95 -3.54 -2.42
N MET A 106 -1.62 -4.14 -1.45
CA MET A 106 -3.00 -3.79 -1.12
C MET A 106 -3.19 -3.81 0.39
N GLN A 107 -3.81 -2.75 0.91
CA GLN A 107 -4.24 -2.72 2.29
C GLN A 107 -5.56 -3.47 2.49
N LEU A 108 -5.69 -4.16 3.62
CA LEU A 108 -6.94 -4.86 3.96
C LEU A 108 -8.04 -3.92 4.45
N SER A 109 -7.69 -2.72 4.90
CA SER A 109 -8.64 -1.70 5.37
C SER A 109 -8.09 -0.29 5.18
N TYR A 110 -8.98 0.70 5.20
CA TYR A 110 -8.62 2.11 5.24
C TYR A 110 -9.48 2.86 6.25
N ASN A 111 -8.94 3.12 7.45
CA ASN A 111 -9.55 3.82 8.59
C ASN A 111 -10.78 3.14 9.23
N ASN A 112 -11.74 2.68 8.42
CA ASN A 112 -13.00 2.10 8.86
C ASN A 112 -13.03 0.59 8.64
N GLN A 113 -14.09 -0.07 9.10
CA GLN A 113 -14.38 -1.47 8.82
C GLN A 113 -14.50 -1.71 7.31
N SER A 114 -13.77 -2.70 6.80
CA SER A 114 -13.88 -3.19 5.42
C SER A 114 -14.51 -4.60 5.39
N LEU A 115 -14.69 -5.15 4.19
CA LEU A 115 -15.06 -6.56 4.02
C LEU A 115 -13.98 -7.53 4.56
N LEU A 116 -12.74 -7.07 4.74
CA LEU A 116 -11.58 -7.93 5.02
C LEU A 116 -11.04 -7.79 6.44
N ALA A 117 -11.00 -6.56 6.97
CA ALA A 117 -10.35 -6.23 8.22
C ALA A 117 -10.94 -4.96 8.84
N THR A 118 -10.62 -4.70 10.10
CA THR A 118 -11.01 -3.49 10.79
C THR A 118 -9.94 -2.40 10.61
N GLY A 119 -10.38 -1.20 10.24
CA GLY A 119 -9.54 -0.01 10.17
C GLY A 119 -9.25 0.61 11.54
N CYS A 120 -8.16 1.37 11.64
CA CYS A 120 -7.65 1.88 12.92
C CYS A 120 -8.53 2.94 13.63
N TYR A 121 -9.57 3.47 13.00
CA TYR A 121 -10.49 4.46 13.58
C TYR A 121 -11.83 3.87 14.02
N GLU A 122 -12.04 2.57 13.85
CA GLU A 122 -13.21 1.89 14.41
C GLU A 122 -13.11 1.80 15.93
N ASN A 123 -14.27 1.87 16.61
CA ASN A 123 -14.34 1.68 18.05
C ASN A 123 -14.09 0.21 18.46
N GLU A 124 -14.46 -0.73 17.60
CA GLU A 124 -14.37 -2.17 17.84
C GLU A 124 -13.49 -2.81 16.75
N ASP A 125 -12.58 -3.69 17.16
CA ASP A 125 -11.72 -4.48 16.27
C ASP A 125 -12.05 -5.97 16.41
N PRO A 126 -13.04 -6.50 15.66
CA PRO A 126 -13.34 -7.93 15.64
C PRO A 126 -12.24 -8.79 15.00
N GLY A 127 -11.22 -8.18 14.35
CA GLY A 127 -10.14 -8.88 13.67
C GLY A 127 -10.38 -9.13 12.18
N ILE A 128 -9.68 -10.11 11.61
CA ILE A 128 -9.77 -10.46 10.18
C ILE A 128 -11.05 -11.26 9.92
N THR A 129 -11.83 -10.81 8.94
CA THR A 129 -13.10 -11.46 8.58
C THR A 129 -12.87 -12.82 7.91
N ARG A 130 -13.95 -13.60 7.75
CA ARG A 130 -13.90 -14.86 6.98
C ARG A 130 -13.41 -14.65 5.55
N MET A 131 -13.85 -13.57 4.89
CA MET A 131 -13.41 -13.22 3.55
C MET A 131 -11.95 -12.74 3.56
N GLY A 132 -11.57 -11.91 4.54
CA GLY A 132 -10.20 -11.45 4.73
C GLY A 132 -9.18 -12.58 4.80
N LYS A 133 -9.50 -13.68 5.47
CA LYS A 133 -8.66 -14.89 5.51
C LYS A 133 -8.41 -15.49 4.12
N GLN A 134 -9.45 -15.56 3.28
CA GLN A 134 -9.33 -16.07 1.92
C GLN A 134 -8.55 -15.12 1.02
N VAL A 135 -8.78 -13.81 1.16
CA VAL A 135 -8.05 -12.78 0.40
C VAL A 135 -6.57 -12.78 0.77
N ILE A 136 -6.20 -12.89 2.06
CA ILE A 136 -4.79 -13.05 2.47
C ILE A 136 -4.17 -14.28 1.80
N GLY A 137 -4.90 -15.40 1.76
CA GLY A 137 -4.47 -16.61 1.06
C GLY A 137 -4.20 -16.37 -0.43
N GLU A 138 -5.09 -15.65 -1.11
CA GLU A 138 -4.96 -15.35 -2.53
C GLU A 138 -3.83 -14.35 -2.81
N MET A 139 -3.69 -13.30 -1.99
CA MET A 139 -2.58 -12.36 -2.05
C MET A 139 -1.23 -13.08 -1.88
N ASN A 140 -1.17 -14.02 -0.93
CA ASN A 140 -0.01 -14.89 -0.76
C ASN A 140 0.23 -15.81 -1.95
N ARG A 141 -0.80 -16.33 -2.62
CA ARG A 141 -0.63 -17.16 -3.81
C ARG A 141 -0.01 -16.36 -4.95
N VAL A 142 -0.56 -15.19 -5.27
CA VAL A 142 -0.15 -14.39 -6.45
C VAL A 142 1.09 -13.54 -6.21
N GLY A 143 1.45 -13.24 -4.96
CA GLY A 143 2.57 -12.34 -4.65
C GLY A 143 2.21 -10.89 -4.44
N MET A 144 0.96 -10.62 -4.08
CA MET A 144 0.55 -9.29 -3.62
C MET A 144 0.87 -9.13 -2.13
N VAL A 145 1.56 -8.06 -1.77
CA VAL A 145 1.94 -7.76 -0.39
C VAL A 145 0.73 -7.24 0.38
N VAL A 146 0.46 -7.87 1.52
CA VAL A 146 -0.53 -7.42 2.50
C VAL A 146 0.03 -6.21 3.25
N ASP A 147 -0.67 -5.08 3.22
CA ASP A 147 -0.30 -3.88 3.97
C ASP A 147 -1.34 -3.58 5.08
N MET A 148 -0.87 -3.28 6.28
CA MET A 148 -1.72 -3.06 7.46
C MET A 148 -1.60 -1.64 8.03
N SER A 149 -1.09 -0.68 7.25
CA SER A 149 -0.84 0.69 7.72
C SER A 149 -2.07 1.37 8.34
N HIS A 150 -3.24 1.24 7.72
CA HIS A 150 -4.51 1.79 8.22
C HIS A 150 -5.41 0.80 8.96
N SER A 151 -4.88 -0.35 9.38
CA SER A 151 -5.63 -1.37 10.11
C SER A 151 -5.50 -1.25 11.63
N ALA A 152 -6.52 -1.71 12.34
CA ALA A 152 -6.54 -1.78 13.80
C ALA A 152 -5.58 -2.88 14.33
N GLU A 153 -5.34 -2.88 15.64
CA GLU A 153 -4.29 -3.66 16.27
C GLU A 153 -4.51 -5.18 16.18
N ARG A 154 -5.69 -5.68 16.59
CA ARG A 154 -6.01 -7.10 16.54
C ARG A 154 -6.08 -7.58 15.10
N SER A 155 -6.72 -6.83 14.21
CA SER A 155 -6.70 -7.12 12.77
C SER A 155 -5.28 -7.24 12.22
N THR A 156 -4.36 -6.34 12.63
CA THR A 156 -2.95 -6.41 12.21
C THR A 156 -2.26 -7.67 12.74
N LEU A 157 -2.41 -7.98 14.03
CA LEU A 157 -1.82 -9.17 14.65
C LEU A 157 -2.34 -10.47 14.02
N GLU A 158 -3.64 -10.57 13.76
CA GLU A 158 -4.22 -11.71 13.08
C GLU A 158 -3.71 -11.84 11.63
N ALA A 159 -3.56 -10.74 10.88
CA ALA A 159 -2.94 -10.80 9.55
C ALA A 159 -1.47 -11.27 9.61
N ILE A 160 -0.72 -10.84 10.64
CA ILE A 160 0.64 -11.35 10.93
C ILE A 160 0.58 -12.84 11.26
N GLU A 161 -0.45 -13.37 11.89
CA GLU A 161 -0.55 -14.81 12.14
C GLU A 161 -0.93 -15.60 10.87
N ILE A 162 -1.97 -15.14 10.17
CA ILE A 162 -2.61 -15.85 9.05
C ILE A 162 -1.71 -15.91 7.80
N SER A 163 -0.98 -14.83 7.50
CA SER A 163 -0.24 -14.77 6.24
C SER A 163 0.86 -15.84 6.17
N GLU A 164 1.16 -16.39 5.00
CA GLU A 164 2.31 -17.30 4.81
C GLU A 164 3.54 -16.53 4.32
N ARG A 165 3.35 -15.29 3.87
CA ARG A 165 4.42 -14.37 3.43
C ARG A 165 4.56 -13.18 4.38
N PRO A 166 5.70 -12.47 4.37
CA PRO A 166 5.84 -11.21 5.10
C PRO A 166 4.73 -10.23 4.71
N ILE A 167 4.19 -9.52 5.70
CA ILE A 167 3.29 -8.39 5.49
C ILE A 167 4.07 -7.08 5.70
N ALA A 168 3.49 -5.97 5.29
CA ALA A 168 4.08 -4.65 5.40
C ALA A 168 3.26 -3.70 6.29
N ILE A 169 3.94 -2.71 6.85
CA ILE A 169 3.35 -1.48 7.36
C ILE A 169 4.05 -0.36 6.61
N THR A 170 3.56 -0.07 5.41
CA THR A 170 4.23 0.81 4.46
C THR A 170 4.30 2.27 4.93
N HIS A 171 3.45 2.71 5.87
CA HIS A 171 3.49 4.07 6.42
C HIS A 171 2.72 4.19 7.75
N ALA A 172 3.40 3.95 8.87
CA ALA A 172 2.89 4.27 10.20
C ALA A 172 4.04 4.52 11.15
N ASN A 173 3.74 5.16 12.29
CA ASN A 173 4.76 5.45 13.29
C ASN A 173 4.57 4.57 14.53
N PRO A 174 5.59 4.43 15.38
CA PRO A 174 5.41 3.79 16.68
C PRO A 174 4.51 4.62 17.60
N SER A 175 3.64 3.95 18.36
CA SER A 175 2.73 4.64 19.30
C SER A 175 3.47 5.30 20.47
N PHE A 176 4.63 4.77 20.88
CA PHE A 176 5.47 5.39 21.91
C PHE A 176 6.04 6.75 21.50
N TRP A 177 6.08 7.05 20.20
CA TRP A 177 6.53 8.35 19.70
C TRP A 177 5.38 9.37 19.65
N HIS A 178 4.18 8.95 19.28
CA HIS A 178 2.98 9.77 19.32
C HIS A 178 1.71 8.90 19.45
N PRO A 179 0.77 9.21 20.35
CA PRO A 179 -0.41 8.37 20.60
C PRO A 179 -1.55 8.63 19.59
N ALA A 180 -1.29 8.43 18.30
CA ALA A 180 -2.33 8.43 17.27
C ALA A 180 -2.89 7.02 17.05
N LEU A 181 -4.19 6.87 16.79
CA LEU A 181 -4.84 5.57 16.55
C LEU A 181 -4.23 4.78 15.38
N ARG A 182 -3.67 5.48 14.39
CA ARG A 182 -2.99 4.87 13.24
C ARG A 182 -1.58 4.34 13.57
N ASN A 183 -0.97 4.81 14.65
CA ASN A 183 0.36 4.39 15.06
C ASN A 183 0.34 2.97 15.66
N LYS A 184 1.47 2.26 15.56
CA LYS A 184 1.55 0.83 15.86
C LYS A 184 2.19 0.60 17.23
N SER A 185 1.59 -0.30 17.99
CA SER A 185 2.07 -0.69 19.32
C SER A 185 3.42 -1.41 19.23
N GLU A 186 4.17 -1.43 20.34
CA GLU A 186 5.39 -2.24 20.44
C GLU A 186 5.12 -3.71 20.19
N GLN A 187 3.93 -4.22 20.55
CA GLN A 187 3.52 -5.59 20.26
C GLN A 187 3.44 -5.83 18.76
N VAL A 188 2.71 -5.00 18.01
CA VAL A 188 2.64 -5.11 16.54
C VAL A 188 4.04 -5.05 15.93
N LEU A 189 4.87 -4.10 16.36
CA LEU A 189 6.23 -3.95 15.83
C LEU A 189 7.10 -5.20 16.13
N LYS A 190 6.96 -5.77 17.33
CA LYS A 190 7.66 -6.99 17.73
C LYS A 190 7.20 -8.20 16.90
N GLU A 191 5.91 -8.47 16.81
CA GLU A 191 5.37 -9.59 16.02
C GLU A 191 5.72 -9.44 14.53
N LEU A 192 5.57 -8.21 14.02
CA LEU A 192 5.97 -7.84 12.66
C LEU A 192 7.46 -8.05 12.42
N SER A 193 8.31 -8.11 13.45
CA SER A 193 9.76 -8.36 13.37
C SER A 193 10.17 -9.83 13.57
N GLN A 194 9.30 -10.68 14.14
CA GLN A 194 9.65 -12.05 14.51
C GLN A 194 9.30 -13.10 13.45
N LYS A 195 8.28 -12.85 12.63
CA LYS A 195 7.83 -13.79 11.57
C LYS A 195 8.81 -13.95 10.39
N ARG A 196 9.57 -15.05 10.33
CA ARG A 196 10.66 -15.34 9.38
C ARG A 196 10.36 -14.96 7.91
N GLY A 197 11.34 -14.39 7.20
CA GLY A 197 11.32 -14.11 5.75
C GLY A 197 11.85 -12.71 5.41
N ASP A 198 12.79 -12.62 4.48
CA ASP A 198 13.48 -11.38 4.10
C ASP A 198 12.58 -10.44 3.29
N ALA A 199 11.99 -9.46 3.99
CA ALA A 199 11.66 -8.08 3.58
C ALA A 199 10.47 -7.60 4.41
N ARG A 200 10.75 -6.79 5.44
CA ARG A 200 9.72 -6.14 6.27
C ARG A 200 9.86 -4.64 6.03
N ILE A 201 8.89 -4.06 5.36
CA ILE A 201 8.89 -2.61 5.13
C ILE A 201 8.07 -1.98 6.25
N LEU A 202 8.78 -1.34 7.18
CA LEU A 202 8.23 -0.32 8.07
C LEU A 202 8.79 1.02 7.59
N ASN A 203 7.93 1.92 7.11
CA ASN A 203 8.31 3.31 6.87
C ASN A 203 7.70 4.19 7.96
N VAL A 204 8.55 4.98 8.60
CA VAL A 204 8.11 5.96 9.61
C VAL A 204 7.73 7.24 8.87
N SER A 205 6.43 7.49 8.76
CA SER A 205 5.88 8.73 8.22
C SER A 205 6.24 9.96 9.06
N SER A 206 6.45 11.12 8.43
CA SER A 206 6.64 12.37 9.18
C SER A 206 5.39 12.70 10.01
N PRO A 207 5.53 13.38 11.17
CA PRO A 207 4.36 13.78 11.97
C PRO A 207 3.55 14.91 11.26
N SER A 208 4.10 15.45 10.16
CA SER A 208 3.54 16.55 9.39
C SER A 208 2.70 16.12 8.18
N GLN A 209 2.54 14.82 7.91
CA GLN A 209 1.54 14.33 6.95
C GLN A 209 0.13 14.62 7.49
N ARG A 210 -0.31 15.87 7.32
CA ARG A 210 -1.72 16.24 7.42
C ARG A 210 -2.45 15.40 6.39
N GLN A 211 -3.42 14.61 6.85
CA GLN A 211 -4.38 13.96 5.97
C GLN A 211 -4.89 14.99 4.97
N ILE A 212 -4.60 14.76 3.69
CA ILE A 212 -5.25 15.51 2.62
C ILE A 212 -6.73 15.13 2.75
N GLY A 213 -7.53 16.14 3.10
CA GLY A 213 -8.81 15.97 3.75
C GLY A 213 -9.83 15.15 2.96
N MET A 214 -10.71 14.50 3.73
CA MET A 214 -12.02 14.04 3.26
C MET A 214 -12.66 15.16 2.45
N HIS A 215 -12.86 14.95 1.14
CA HIS A 215 -13.73 15.84 0.38
C HIS A 215 -15.17 15.56 0.86
N PRO A 216 -15.91 16.54 1.42
CA PRO A 216 -17.24 16.30 2.00
C PRO A 216 -18.35 15.95 1.00
N GLY A 217 -18.01 15.65 -0.26
CA GLY A 217 -18.94 15.67 -1.39
C GLY A 217 -19.44 14.31 -1.91
N LYS A 218 -19.07 13.18 -1.28
CA LYS A 218 -19.52 11.84 -1.71
C LYS A 218 -20.20 11.05 -0.57
N PHE A 219 -20.90 11.74 0.33
CA PHE A 219 -21.76 11.13 1.33
C PHE A 219 -23.11 11.87 1.39
N LEU A 220 -23.86 11.82 0.30
CA LEU A 220 -25.32 11.80 0.23
C LEU A 220 -25.74 11.10 -1.07
#